data_AF-A0A9P8L702-F1
#
_entry.id   AF-A0A9P8L702-F1
#
_cell.length_a   1.000
_cell.length_b   1.000
_cell.length_c   1.000
_cell.angle_alpha   90.00
_cell.angle_beta   90.00
_cell.angle_gamma   90.00
#
_symmetry.space_group_name_H-M   'P 1'
#
loop_
_entity.id
_entity.type
_entity.pdbx_description
1 polymer ?
#
loop_
_entity_poly.entity_id
_entity_poly.type
_entity_poly.pdbx_seq_one_letter_code
_entity_poly.pdbx_strand_id
1 'polypeptide(L)'
;MRWLFSFLVLVLAGVASAVSTKGNRLLVVLEEKSEKDSYSKFWADLKERGFQLSFESPKNDALSLFQHGERAYDHIIIFPAKSKGLGPSLTAQNLLKYLNSDGNILIALSSKTPAPTALTALLLELDIHLPPERSNLVVDHFNHDVLSASEKHDVVLLPRPDPLRQDVKNFFGGQGKGEELIAFPRGVGHALGNASPLVAPVLRAPRTAYAYNQKDEATVVEEPFAVGQQLGLVSTLQARNNARLAVLGAVEMLSDEWFDAKVKRSPGENGAGKGAKEVRTSNRAFAREISAWTFSETGVLK
;
A
#
# COMPACT_ATOMS: atom_id res chain seq x y z
N MET A 1 -24.80 38.07 20.67
CA MET A 1 -23.67 38.22 19.71
C MET A 1 -22.51 37.24 19.94
N ARG A 2 -22.09 36.91 21.17
CA ARG A 2 -20.97 35.96 21.41
C ARG A 2 -21.22 34.53 20.91
N TRP A 3 -22.45 34.02 20.97
CA TRP A 3 -22.81 32.68 20.47
C TRP A 3 -22.74 32.53 18.95
N LEU A 4 -23.01 33.59 18.18
CA LEU A 4 -22.93 33.57 16.71
C LEU A 4 -21.47 33.43 16.26
N PHE A 5 -20.53 34.09 16.95
CA PHE A 5 -19.10 33.91 16.71
C PHE A 5 -18.60 32.51 17.08
N SER A 6 -19.07 31.93 18.20
CA SER A 6 -18.73 30.55 18.56
C SER A 6 -19.27 29.53 17.58
N PHE A 7 -20.50 29.71 17.05
CA PHE A 7 -21.05 28.85 16.01
C PHE A 7 -20.29 29.00 14.68
N LEU A 8 -19.91 30.22 14.30
CA LEU A 8 -19.12 30.47 13.09
C LEU A 8 -17.72 29.83 13.18
N VAL A 9 -17.07 29.88 14.34
CA VAL A 9 -15.79 29.21 14.58
C VAL A 9 -15.93 27.68 14.59
N LEU A 10 -17.03 27.13 15.12
CA LEU A 10 -17.31 25.69 15.07
C LEU A 10 -17.60 25.19 13.63
N VAL A 11 -18.31 26.00 12.85
CA VAL A 11 -18.56 25.72 11.43
C VAL A 11 -17.25 25.82 10.64
N LEU A 12 -16.43 26.86 10.85
CA LEU A 12 -15.11 27.01 10.22
C LEU A 12 -14.11 25.91 10.63
N ALA A 13 -14.14 25.46 11.89
CA ALA A 13 -13.34 24.32 12.34
C ALA A 13 -13.83 22.99 11.74
N GLY A 14 -15.13 22.88 11.43
CA GLY A 14 -15.72 21.76 10.71
C GLY A 14 -15.37 21.70 9.23
N VAL A 15 -14.85 22.78 8.64
CA VAL A 15 -14.38 22.82 7.23
C VAL A 15 -12.86 22.71 7.11
N ALA A 16 -12.16 22.31 8.17
CA ALA A 16 -10.78 21.86 8.06
C ALA A 16 -10.76 20.53 7.27
N SER A 17 -10.95 20.62 5.95
CA SER A 17 -10.73 19.52 5.04
C SER A 17 -9.34 18.95 5.32
N ALA A 18 -9.25 17.62 5.37
CA ALA A 18 -8.00 16.87 5.43
C ALA A 18 -7.24 17.06 4.11
N VAL A 19 -6.78 18.28 3.85
CA VAL A 19 -6.02 18.63 2.67
C VAL A 19 -4.57 18.31 2.96
N SER A 20 -3.92 17.63 2.02
CA SER A 20 -2.49 17.34 2.09
C SER A 20 -1.69 18.61 2.36
N THR A 21 -0.75 18.55 3.31
CA THR A 21 0.14 19.67 3.61
C THR A 21 1.24 19.87 2.56
N LYS A 22 1.35 18.99 1.56
CA LYS A 22 2.39 19.02 0.52
C LYS A 22 1.82 19.36 -0.88
N GLY A 23 0.54 19.68 -0.99
CA GLY A 23 -0.15 19.97 -2.25
C GLY A 23 -1.08 18.83 -2.69
N ASN A 24 -1.82 19.01 -3.78
CA ASN A 24 -2.89 18.08 -4.19
C ASN A 24 -2.75 17.53 -5.61
N ARG A 25 -1.68 17.87 -6.33
CA ARG A 25 -1.42 17.34 -7.68
C ARG A 25 -0.89 15.91 -7.56
N LEU A 26 -1.63 14.94 -8.06
CA LEU A 26 -1.30 13.53 -7.91
C LEU A 26 -1.15 12.87 -9.28
N LEU A 27 0.04 12.35 -9.54
CA LEU A 27 0.34 11.54 -10.72
C LEU A 27 -0.02 10.08 -10.43
N VAL A 28 -0.86 9.48 -11.25
CA VAL A 28 -1.09 8.03 -11.28
C VAL A 28 -0.39 7.46 -12.50
N VAL A 29 0.66 6.68 -12.26
CA VAL A 29 1.37 5.94 -13.31
C VAL A 29 0.68 4.61 -13.51
N LEU A 30 0.04 4.42 -14.67
CA LEU A 30 -0.73 3.24 -15.02
C LEU A 30 -0.39 2.83 -16.46
N GLU A 31 0.06 1.60 -16.68
CA GLU A 31 0.43 1.15 -18.03
C GLU A 31 -0.79 0.97 -18.94
N GLU A 32 -1.83 0.30 -18.43
CA GLU A 32 -3.04 -0.01 -19.19
C GLU A 32 -4.23 0.82 -18.68
N LYS A 33 -4.80 1.67 -19.53
CA LYS A 33 -5.96 2.50 -19.16
C LYS A 33 -7.17 1.67 -18.74
N SER A 34 -7.31 0.44 -19.25
CA SER A 34 -8.37 -0.50 -18.89
C SER A 34 -8.36 -0.90 -17.42
N GLU A 35 -7.21 -0.84 -16.74
CA GLU A 35 -7.13 -1.14 -15.31
C GLU A 35 -7.78 -0.06 -14.45
N LYS A 36 -7.94 1.16 -14.98
CA LYS A 36 -8.46 2.31 -14.23
C LYS A 36 -9.85 2.04 -13.63
N ASP A 37 -10.70 1.34 -14.38
CA ASP A 37 -12.09 1.09 -13.98
C ASP A 37 -12.18 0.11 -12.80
N SER A 38 -11.20 -0.80 -12.66
CA SER A 38 -11.12 -1.75 -11.55
C SER A 38 -10.85 -1.10 -10.18
N TYR A 39 -10.43 0.17 -10.17
CA TYR A 39 -10.06 0.92 -8.96
C TYR A 39 -10.89 2.20 -8.81
N SER A 40 -12.10 2.24 -9.39
CA SER A 40 -12.91 3.45 -9.52
C SER A 40 -13.24 4.10 -8.16
N LYS A 41 -13.51 3.30 -7.13
CA LYS A 41 -13.80 3.78 -5.77
C LYS A 41 -12.58 4.38 -5.11
N PHE A 42 -11.40 3.80 -5.33
CA PHE A 42 -10.15 4.36 -4.80
C PHE A 42 -9.85 5.73 -5.42
N TRP A 43 -10.10 5.90 -6.73
CA TRP A 43 -9.99 7.20 -7.38
C TRP A 43 -11.04 8.19 -6.89
N ALA A 44 -12.28 7.73 -6.65
CA ALA A 44 -13.33 8.56 -6.10
C ALA A 44 -12.96 9.07 -4.69
N ASP A 45 -12.45 8.18 -3.83
CA ASP A 45 -12.01 8.52 -2.47
C ASP A 45 -10.85 9.53 -2.47
N LEU A 46 -9.95 9.47 -3.44
CA LEU A 46 -8.88 10.47 -3.62
C LEU A 46 -9.44 11.82 -4.10
N LYS A 47 -10.33 11.81 -5.11
CA LYS A 47 -10.94 13.04 -5.63
C LYS A 47 -11.81 13.74 -4.59
N GLU A 48 -12.58 12.99 -3.81
CA GLU A 48 -13.41 13.51 -2.71
C GLU A 48 -12.56 14.24 -1.67
N ARG A 49 -11.32 13.78 -1.45
CA ARG A 49 -10.34 14.43 -0.56
C ARG A 49 -9.57 15.59 -1.22
N GLY A 50 -9.89 15.95 -2.47
CA GLY A 50 -9.37 17.13 -3.16
C GLY A 50 -8.14 16.91 -4.02
N PHE A 51 -7.72 15.67 -4.26
CA PHE A 51 -6.60 15.37 -5.17
C PHE A 51 -6.97 15.55 -6.64
N GLN A 52 -6.07 16.19 -7.39
CA GLN A 52 -6.16 16.34 -8.84
C GLN A 52 -5.38 15.19 -9.48
N LEU A 53 -6.09 14.20 -10.01
CA LEU A 53 -5.49 12.97 -10.56
C LEU A 53 -5.12 13.15 -12.04
N SER A 54 -3.83 13.05 -12.36
CA SER A 54 -3.32 12.94 -13.73
C SER A 54 -2.90 11.49 -13.99
N PHE A 55 -3.49 10.86 -15.00
CA PHE A 55 -3.20 9.47 -15.34
C PHE A 55 -2.25 9.42 -16.53
N GLU A 56 -1.04 8.90 -16.32
CA GLU A 56 -0.01 8.82 -17.35
C GLU A 56 0.53 7.40 -17.50
N SER A 57 0.87 7.05 -18.74
CA SER A 57 1.58 5.81 -19.01
C SER A 57 3.05 5.96 -18.61
N PRO A 58 3.69 4.94 -18.02
CA PRO A 58 5.13 4.96 -17.80
C PRO A 58 5.93 5.06 -19.11
N LYS A 59 5.32 4.77 -20.26
CA LYS A 59 5.92 4.88 -21.60
C LYS A 59 5.71 6.24 -22.25
N ASN A 60 5.08 7.20 -21.58
CA ASN A 60 4.89 8.53 -22.13
C ASN A 60 6.20 9.33 -22.06
N ASP A 61 6.81 9.62 -23.21
CA ASP A 61 8.06 10.39 -23.29
C ASP A 61 7.91 11.86 -22.85
N ALA A 62 6.68 12.39 -22.85
CA ALA A 62 6.39 13.74 -22.37
C ALA A 62 6.21 13.81 -20.84
N LEU A 63 6.12 12.67 -20.15
CA LEU A 63 6.00 12.66 -18.70
C LEU A 63 7.29 13.22 -18.09
N SER A 64 7.16 14.21 -17.20
CA SER A 64 8.27 14.70 -16.38
C SER A 64 7.83 14.90 -14.95
N LEU A 65 8.66 14.48 -13.99
CA LEU A 65 8.43 14.71 -12.57
C LEU A 65 8.76 16.15 -12.16
N PHE A 66 9.56 16.85 -12.98
CA PHE A 66 10.00 18.21 -12.72
C PHE A 66 9.71 19.13 -13.92
N GLN A 67 9.23 20.33 -13.66
CA GLN A 67 9.06 21.39 -14.64
C GLN A 67 9.75 22.64 -14.11
N HIS A 68 10.65 23.22 -14.91
CA HIS A 68 11.43 24.41 -14.54
C HIS A 68 12.16 24.32 -13.18
N GLY A 69 12.60 23.11 -12.80
CA GLY A 69 13.31 22.86 -11.55
C GLY A 69 12.42 22.58 -10.33
N GLU A 70 11.11 22.73 -10.46
CA GLU A 70 10.13 22.41 -9.41
C GLU A 70 9.39 21.10 -9.70
N ARG A 71 8.80 20.49 -8.66
CA ARG A 71 8.01 19.27 -8.85
C ARG A 71 6.73 19.59 -9.64
N ALA A 72 6.51 18.85 -10.72
CA ALA A 72 5.28 18.93 -11.52
C ALA A 72 4.07 18.34 -10.76
N TYR A 73 4.33 17.40 -9.85
CA TYR A 73 3.35 16.71 -9.02
C TYR A 73 3.79 16.73 -7.56
N ASP A 74 2.82 16.70 -6.65
CA ASP A 74 3.07 16.70 -5.20
C ASP A 74 3.16 15.26 -4.67
N HIS A 75 2.39 14.35 -5.29
CA HIS A 75 2.33 12.94 -4.95
C HIS A 75 2.36 12.07 -6.22
N ILE A 76 2.92 10.87 -6.11
CA ILE A 76 2.94 9.88 -7.19
C ILE A 76 2.38 8.56 -6.66
N ILE A 77 1.52 7.92 -7.43
CA ILE A 77 1.15 6.52 -7.26
C ILE A 77 1.66 5.74 -8.45
N ILE A 78 2.42 4.67 -8.21
CA ILE A 78 2.94 3.78 -9.25
C ILE A 78 2.24 2.44 -9.13
N PHE A 79 1.42 2.12 -10.14
CA PHE A 79 0.79 0.81 -10.27
C PHE A 79 1.74 -0.19 -10.92
N PRO A 80 1.51 -1.50 -10.74
CA PRO A 80 2.30 -2.50 -11.42
C PRO A 80 2.28 -2.30 -12.95
N ALA A 81 3.45 -2.48 -13.56
CA ALA A 81 3.63 -2.36 -15.00
C ALA A 81 4.12 -3.72 -15.55
N LYS A 82 3.58 -4.15 -16.69
CA LYS A 82 4.02 -5.37 -17.38
C LYS A 82 5.41 -5.18 -18.01
N SER A 83 5.76 -3.93 -18.28
CA SER A 83 7.06 -3.56 -18.84
C SER A 83 8.19 -3.71 -17.83
N LYS A 84 9.31 -4.33 -18.26
CA LYS A 84 10.50 -4.52 -17.43
C LYS A 84 11.12 -3.20 -16.94
N GLY A 85 11.04 -2.16 -17.76
CA GLY A 85 11.51 -0.82 -17.45
C GLY A 85 10.37 0.18 -17.51
N LEU A 86 10.45 1.19 -16.66
CA LEU A 86 9.64 2.40 -16.76
C LEU A 86 10.34 3.39 -17.71
N GLY A 87 9.63 4.43 -18.17
CA GLY A 87 10.20 5.47 -19.02
C GLY A 87 11.31 6.29 -18.35
N PRO A 88 12.02 7.13 -19.12
CA PRO A 88 13.22 7.84 -18.68
C PRO A 88 13.00 8.75 -17.46
N SER A 89 11.78 9.24 -17.27
CA SER A 89 11.43 10.09 -16.12
C SER A 89 11.20 9.31 -14.82
N LEU A 90 11.06 7.99 -14.88
CA LEU A 90 10.73 7.11 -13.75
C LEU A 90 11.88 6.15 -13.41
N THR A 91 13.13 6.57 -13.61
CA THR A 91 14.32 5.82 -13.14
C THR A 91 14.44 5.88 -11.62
N ALA A 92 15.18 4.94 -11.03
CA ALA A 92 15.44 4.92 -9.60
C ALA A 92 16.07 6.25 -9.11
N GLN A 93 17.02 6.81 -9.85
CA GLN A 93 17.64 8.08 -9.50
C GLN A 93 16.64 9.25 -9.52
N ASN A 94 15.76 9.29 -10.52
CA ASN A 94 14.76 10.36 -10.63
C ASN A 94 13.69 10.27 -9.54
N LEU A 95 13.24 9.05 -9.19
CA LEU A 95 12.32 8.82 -8.08
C LEU A 95 12.96 9.15 -6.72
N LEU A 96 14.23 8.81 -6.52
CA LEU A 96 14.96 9.18 -5.31
C LEU A 96 15.14 10.71 -5.21
N LYS A 97 15.47 11.38 -6.33
CA LYS A 97 15.52 12.84 -6.41
C LYS A 97 14.16 13.48 -6.08
N TYR A 98 13.07 12.90 -6.58
CA TYR A 98 11.71 13.35 -6.29
C TYR A 98 11.37 13.24 -4.79
N LEU A 99 11.70 12.10 -4.16
CA LEU A 99 11.54 11.90 -2.72
C LEU A 99 12.37 12.90 -1.90
N ASN A 100 13.63 13.12 -2.27
CA ASN A 100 14.51 14.12 -1.63
C ASN A 100 14.05 15.56 -1.85
N SER A 101 13.23 15.78 -2.88
CA SER A 101 12.59 17.06 -3.14
C SER A 101 11.21 17.11 -2.50
N ASP A 102 10.94 16.50 -1.35
CA ASP A 102 9.64 16.54 -0.63
C ASP A 102 8.43 15.89 -1.33
N GLY A 103 8.64 15.13 -2.40
CA GLY A 103 7.56 14.42 -3.09
C GLY A 103 7.21 13.10 -2.39
N ASN A 104 5.91 12.80 -2.25
CA ASN A 104 5.47 11.52 -1.65
C ASN A 104 5.19 10.46 -2.73
N ILE A 105 5.47 9.20 -2.43
CA ILE A 105 5.31 8.08 -3.38
C ILE A 105 4.53 6.93 -2.74
N LEU A 106 3.50 6.44 -3.42
CA LEU A 106 2.84 5.16 -3.12
C LEU A 106 3.20 4.17 -4.23
N ILE A 107 3.88 3.09 -3.89
CA ILE A 107 4.23 2.00 -4.82
C ILE A 107 3.29 0.83 -4.55
N ALA A 108 2.59 0.36 -5.58
CA ALA A 108 1.78 -0.84 -5.51
C ALA A 108 2.43 -1.96 -6.33
N LEU A 109 2.54 -3.15 -5.73
CA LEU A 109 3.12 -4.35 -6.32
C LEU A 109 2.01 -5.39 -6.56
N SER A 110 2.30 -6.43 -7.33
CA SER A 110 1.39 -7.57 -7.54
C SER A 110 2.21 -8.82 -7.83
N SER A 111 1.74 -9.99 -7.42
CA SER A 111 2.41 -11.25 -7.78
C SER A 111 2.20 -11.63 -9.26
N LYS A 112 1.18 -11.07 -9.92
CA LYS A 112 0.88 -11.32 -11.35
C LYS A 112 1.88 -10.66 -12.29
N THR A 113 2.45 -9.54 -11.88
CA THR A 113 3.32 -8.70 -12.71
C THR A 113 4.59 -8.38 -11.93
N PRO A 114 5.76 -8.84 -12.40
CA PRO A 114 7.02 -8.61 -11.71
C PRO A 114 7.31 -7.11 -11.58
N ALA A 115 7.87 -6.69 -10.45
CA ALA A 115 8.25 -5.30 -10.25
C ALA A 115 9.26 -4.83 -11.33
N PRO A 116 9.05 -3.66 -11.97
CA PRO A 116 10.00 -3.08 -12.89
C PRO A 116 11.36 -2.82 -12.23
N THR A 117 12.45 -2.97 -13.00
CA THR A 117 13.83 -2.86 -12.48
C THR A 117 14.09 -1.53 -11.75
N ALA A 118 13.48 -0.43 -12.22
CA ALA A 118 13.62 0.88 -11.59
C ALA A 118 13.02 0.92 -10.18
N LEU A 119 11.89 0.22 -9.93
CA LEU A 119 11.27 0.15 -8.62
C LEU A 119 12.07 -0.78 -7.70
N THR A 120 12.52 -1.94 -8.20
CA THR A 120 13.38 -2.85 -7.43
C THR A 120 14.66 -2.14 -6.98
N ALA A 121 15.32 -1.40 -7.88
CA ALA A 121 16.52 -0.63 -7.55
C ALA A 121 16.23 0.48 -6.53
N LEU A 122 15.15 1.25 -6.69
CA LEU A 122 14.75 2.26 -5.71
C LEU A 122 14.49 1.65 -4.32
N LEU A 123 13.76 0.54 -4.26
CA LEU A 123 13.44 -0.12 -3.01
C LEU A 123 14.71 -0.66 -2.32
N LEU A 124 15.64 -1.22 -3.09
CA LEU A 124 16.94 -1.66 -2.57
C LEU A 124 17.75 -0.51 -1.97
N GLU A 125 17.79 0.67 -2.60
CA GLU A 125 18.42 1.88 -2.05
C GLU A 125 17.79 2.34 -0.72
N LEU A 126 16.51 1.99 -0.50
CA LEU A 126 15.77 2.28 0.72
C LEU A 126 15.80 1.13 1.74
N ASP A 127 16.61 0.09 1.50
CA ASP A 127 16.74 -1.11 2.32
C ASP A 127 15.44 -1.96 2.41
N ILE A 128 14.66 -1.96 1.33
CA ILE A 128 13.47 -2.79 1.14
C ILE A 128 13.77 -3.82 0.05
N HIS A 129 13.81 -5.09 0.43
CA HIS A 129 14.22 -6.19 -0.43
C HIS A 129 12.98 -6.91 -0.97
N LEU A 130 12.84 -6.92 -2.29
CA LEU A 130 11.84 -7.74 -2.97
C LEU A 130 12.36 -9.16 -3.18
N PRO A 131 11.48 -10.16 -3.27
CA PRO A 131 11.89 -11.51 -3.63
C PRO A 131 12.60 -11.54 -5.00
N PRO A 132 13.69 -12.32 -5.14
CA PRO A 132 14.44 -12.39 -6.39
C PRO A 132 13.64 -13.06 -7.52
N GLU A 133 12.77 -14.02 -7.19
CA GLU A 133 11.91 -14.66 -8.16
C GLU A 133 10.67 -13.82 -8.48
N ARG A 134 10.33 -13.80 -9.75
CA ARG A 134 9.32 -12.90 -10.34
C ARG A 134 7.87 -13.33 -10.13
N SER A 135 7.65 -14.55 -9.64
CA SER A 135 6.35 -15.20 -9.45
C SER A 135 6.11 -15.54 -7.97
N ASN A 136 6.71 -14.77 -7.07
CA ASN A 136 6.50 -14.92 -5.64
C ASN A 136 5.16 -14.34 -5.21
N LEU A 137 4.44 -15.08 -4.38
CA LEU A 137 3.30 -14.58 -3.61
C LEU A 137 3.41 -15.00 -2.15
N VAL A 138 2.63 -14.36 -1.29
CA VAL A 138 2.48 -14.79 0.10
C VAL A 138 1.33 -15.78 0.22
N VAL A 139 1.61 -16.94 0.81
CA VAL A 139 0.64 -18.00 1.07
C VAL A 139 0.52 -18.23 2.57
N ASP A 140 -0.71 -18.48 3.04
CA ASP A 140 -0.96 -18.89 4.42
C ASP A 140 -2.10 -19.91 4.53
N HIS A 141 -1.76 -21.14 4.90
CA HIS A 141 -2.73 -22.22 5.05
C HIS A 141 -3.67 -22.06 6.26
N PHE A 142 -3.35 -21.17 7.20
CA PHE A 142 -4.11 -21.00 8.44
C PHE A 142 -4.90 -19.68 8.51
N ASN A 143 -4.53 -18.68 7.72
CA ASN A 143 -5.17 -17.36 7.73
C ASN A 143 -5.59 -16.93 6.33
N HIS A 144 -6.20 -17.81 5.55
CA HIS A 144 -6.71 -17.47 4.22
C HIS A 144 -8.23 -17.28 4.19
N ASP A 145 -8.71 -16.70 3.09
CA ASP A 145 -10.13 -16.65 2.77
C ASP A 145 -10.61 -17.97 2.16
N VAL A 146 -11.56 -18.64 2.83
CA VAL A 146 -12.12 -19.90 2.34
C VAL A 146 -13.11 -19.71 1.19
N LEU A 147 -13.58 -18.48 0.94
CA LEU A 147 -14.52 -18.20 -0.16
C LEU A 147 -13.79 -18.02 -1.49
N SER A 148 -12.74 -17.19 -1.52
CA SER A 148 -12.00 -16.90 -2.75
C SER A 148 -10.76 -17.76 -2.99
N ALA A 149 -10.20 -18.38 -1.93
CA ALA A 149 -8.89 -19.02 -1.98
C ALA A 149 -8.84 -20.37 -1.23
N SER A 150 -9.88 -21.18 -1.35
CA SER A 150 -10.02 -22.48 -0.67
C SER A 150 -8.96 -23.53 -1.04
N GLU A 151 -8.34 -23.40 -2.22
CA GLU A 151 -7.34 -24.36 -2.70
C GLU A 151 -5.91 -23.78 -2.64
N LYS A 152 -5.74 -22.56 -3.16
CA LYS A 152 -4.42 -21.92 -3.32
C LYS A 152 -3.94 -21.17 -2.10
N HIS A 153 -4.84 -20.81 -1.18
CA HIS A 153 -4.53 -20.05 0.04
C HIS A 153 -3.71 -18.77 -0.20
N ASP A 154 -3.92 -18.14 -1.37
CA ASP A 154 -3.22 -16.97 -1.88
C ASP A 154 -3.91 -15.64 -1.54
N VAL A 155 -5.02 -15.70 -0.80
CA VAL A 155 -5.69 -14.53 -0.22
C VAL A 155 -5.57 -14.61 1.30
N VAL A 156 -4.61 -13.86 1.84
CA VAL A 156 -4.31 -13.85 3.28
C VAL A 156 -5.20 -12.83 3.98
N LEU A 157 -5.87 -13.24 5.05
CA LEU A 157 -6.72 -12.40 5.88
C LEU A 157 -5.97 -11.94 7.13
N LEU A 158 -5.84 -10.63 7.26
CA LEU A 158 -5.08 -9.99 8.32
C LEU A 158 -6.00 -9.15 9.20
N PRO A 159 -5.80 -9.14 10.53
CA PRO A 159 -6.43 -8.13 11.36
C PRO A 159 -5.84 -6.75 11.04
N ARG A 160 -6.46 -5.71 11.59
CA ARG A 160 -5.85 -4.37 11.59
C ARG A 160 -4.50 -4.40 12.32
N PRO A 161 -3.50 -3.64 11.83
CA PRO A 161 -2.19 -3.62 12.44
C PRO A 161 -2.24 -2.97 13.82
N ASP A 162 -1.54 -3.59 14.77
CA ASP A 162 -1.26 -3.03 16.08
C ASP A 162 -0.24 -1.89 15.99
N PRO A 163 -0.20 -0.97 16.97
CA PRO A 163 0.85 0.05 17.01
C PRO A 163 2.24 -0.59 17.11
N LEU A 164 3.20 -0.03 16.38
CA LEU A 164 4.61 -0.47 16.44
C LEU A 164 5.21 -0.38 17.84
N ARG A 165 4.76 0.59 18.63
CA ARG A 165 5.11 0.77 20.04
C ARG A 165 3.90 1.30 20.81
N GLN A 166 3.82 0.98 22.10
CA GLN A 166 2.68 1.40 22.93
C GLN A 166 2.56 2.92 23.09
N ASP A 167 3.64 3.66 22.90
CA ASP A 167 3.74 5.12 23.05
C ASP A 167 3.41 5.90 21.76
N VAL A 168 3.17 5.22 20.63
CA VAL A 168 2.91 5.88 19.34
C VAL A 168 1.46 5.80 18.94
N LYS A 169 0.97 6.88 18.30
CA LYS A 169 -0.36 6.89 17.70
C LYS A 169 -0.41 5.89 16.54
N ASN A 170 -1.37 4.98 16.59
CA ASN A 170 -1.66 4.09 15.48
C ASN A 170 -2.54 4.80 14.43
N PHE A 171 -1.98 5.10 13.26
CA PHE A 171 -2.74 5.68 12.15
C PHE A 171 -3.52 4.64 11.34
N PHE A 172 -3.27 3.35 11.57
CA PHE A 172 -3.75 2.24 10.74
C PHE A 172 -4.59 1.21 11.51
N GLY A 173 -4.84 1.46 12.80
CA GLY A 173 -5.52 0.52 13.70
C GLY A 173 -7.04 0.41 13.50
N GLY A 174 -7.61 1.19 12.58
CA GLY A 174 -9.06 1.25 12.35
C GLY A 174 -9.86 1.72 13.56
N GLN A 175 -11.12 1.29 13.66
CA GLN A 175 -12.02 1.71 14.73
C GLN A 175 -11.83 0.90 16.03
N GLY A 176 -10.75 0.11 16.13
CA GLY A 176 -10.32 -0.56 17.37
C GLY A 176 -11.24 -1.70 17.85
N LYS A 177 -12.17 -2.19 17.02
CA LYS A 177 -13.12 -3.26 17.41
C LYS A 177 -12.61 -4.68 17.21
N GLY A 178 -11.40 -4.89 16.68
CA GLY A 178 -10.79 -6.21 16.50
C GLY A 178 -11.49 -7.16 15.49
N GLU A 179 -12.67 -6.78 15.00
CA GLU A 179 -13.47 -7.54 14.02
C GLU A 179 -13.14 -7.17 12.56
N GLU A 180 -12.36 -6.11 12.35
CA GLU A 180 -11.98 -5.62 11.02
C GLU A 180 -10.91 -6.53 10.40
N LEU A 181 -11.22 -7.10 9.22
CA LEU A 181 -10.30 -7.93 8.44
C LEU A 181 -9.90 -7.23 7.15
N ILE A 182 -8.61 -7.22 6.88
CA ILE A 182 -8.00 -6.80 5.62
C ILE A 182 -7.75 -8.07 4.80
N ALA A 183 -8.25 -8.10 3.58
CA ALA A 183 -7.88 -9.11 2.60
C ALA A 183 -6.64 -8.66 1.84
N PHE A 184 -5.62 -9.52 1.80
CA PHE A 184 -4.36 -9.34 1.06
C PHE A 184 -4.31 -10.38 -0.07
N PRO A 185 -4.92 -10.08 -1.24
CA PRO A 185 -5.03 -11.02 -2.34
C PRO A 185 -3.78 -11.04 -3.21
N ARG A 186 -3.18 -12.22 -3.37
CA ARG A 186 -2.10 -12.51 -4.33
C ARG A 186 -0.99 -11.47 -4.31
N GLY A 187 -0.61 -11.02 -3.12
CA GLY A 187 0.43 -10.02 -2.98
C GLY A 187 1.83 -10.60 -2.86
N VAL A 188 2.79 -9.73 -3.07
CA VAL A 188 4.22 -9.97 -2.85
C VAL A 188 4.58 -9.49 -1.45
N GLY A 189 5.27 -10.32 -0.68
CA GLY A 189 5.86 -9.90 0.59
C GLY A 189 7.30 -9.44 0.37
N HIS A 190 7.72 -8.38 1.06
CA HIS A 190 9.07 -7.83 1.01
C HIS A 190 9.74 -7.93 2.37
N ALA A 191 11.06 -8.06 2.37
CA ALA A 191 11.86 -8.03 3.59
C ALA A 191 12.39 -6.61 3.83
N LEU A 192 12.48 -6.21 5.10
CA LEU A 192 13.11 -4.95 5.49
C LEU A 192 14.51 -5.25 6.01
N GLY A 193 15.51 -4.52 5.52
CA GLY A 193 16.85 -4.62 6.09
C GLY A 193 16.95 -3.88 7.43
N ASN A 194 18.07 -4.10 8.11
CA ASN A 194 18.34 -3.54 9.43
C ASN A 194 19.17 -2.25 9.38
N ALA A 195 19.58 -1.80 8.18
CA ALA A 195 20.48 -0.67 8.03
C ALA A 195 19.72 0.67 8.10
N SER A 196 18.47 0.69 7.64
CA SER A 196 17.64 1.91 7.63
C SER A 196 16.70 1.97 8.83
N PRO A 197 16.88 2.92 9.78
CA PRO A 197 15.94 3.13 10.88
C PRO A 197 14.68 3.89 10.44
N LEU A 198 14.59 4.28 9.16
CA LEU A 198 13.52 5.13 8.61
C LEU A 198 12.37 4.31 8.02
N VAL A 199 12.58 3.01 7.80
CA VAL A 199 11.55 2.09 7.30
C VAL A 199 10.82 1.45 8.46
N ALA A 200 9.50 1.44 8.38
CA ALA A 200 8.60 0.88 9.36
C ALA A 200 7.60 -0.06 8.68
N PRO A 201 7.46 -1.32 9.14
CA PRO A 201 6.42 -2.20 8.64
C PRO A 201 5.07 -1.78 9.22
N VAL A 202 4.06 -1.62 8.37
CA VAL A 202 2.68 -1.35 8.79
C VAL A 202 1.92 -2.65 8.93
N LEU A 203 1.96 -3.49 7.90
CA LEU A 203 1.28 -4.78 7.88
C LEU A 203 2.32 -5.87 7.65
N ARG A 204 2.41 -6.82 8.59
CA ARG A 204 3.30 -7.99 8.49
C ARG A 204 2.48 -9.24 8.20
N ALA A 205 3.09 -10.21 7.53
CA ALA A 205 2.46 -11.50 7.34
C ALA A 205 2.27 -12.24 8.68
N PRO A 206 1.25 -13.11 8.81
CA PRO A 206 1.10 -13.95 9.97
C PRO A 206 2.29 -14.89 10.15
N ARG A 207 2.50 -15.42 11.36
CA ARG A 207 3.64 -16.29 11.69
C ARG A 207 3.69 -17.58 10.87
N THR A 208 2.55 -18.01 10.33
CA THR A 208 2.38 -19.23 9.53
C THR A 208 2.49 -18.99 8.03
N ALA A 209 2.64 -17.74 7.59
CA ALA A 209 2.75 -17.40 6.18
C ALA A 209 4.19 -17.51 5.67
N TYR A 210 4.36 -17.74 4.37
CA TYR A 210 5.66 -17.79 3.73
C TYR A 210 5.59 -17.27 2.29
N ALA A 211 6.75 -16.86 1.76
CA ALA A 211 6.89 -16.53 0.35
C ALA A 211 6.94 -17.82 -0.48
N TYR A 212 5.99 -17.96 -1.41
CA TYR A 212 5.83 -19.11 -2.28
C TYR A 212 6.03 -18.71 -3.75
N ASN A 213 6.88 -19.44 -4.45
CA ASN A 213 7.10 -19.27 -5.87
C ASN A 213 6.24 -20.26 -6.67
N GLN A 214 5.32 -19.75 -7.49
CA GLN A 214 4.38 -20.57 -8.28
C GLN A 214 5.05 -21.50 -9.29
N LYS A 215 6.32 -21.24 -9.65
CA LYS A 215 7.03 -22.11 -10.59
C LYS A 215 7.55 -23.39 -9.97
N ASP A 216 7.59 -23.45 -8.64
CA ASP A 216 8.16 -24.56 -7.89
C ASP A 216 7.07 -25.54 -7.41
N GLU A 217 5.89 -25.54 -8.06
CA GLU A 217 4.73 -26.41 -7.76
C GLU A 217 5.07 -27.91 -7.64
N ALA A 218 6.18 -28.36 -8.22
CA ALA A 218 6.62 -29.75 -8.21
C ALA A 218 7.67 -30.12 -7.14
N THR A 219 8.18 -29.15 -6.38
CA THR A 219 9.26 -29.35 -5.40
C THR A 219 8.91 -28.69 -4.07
N VAL A 220 9.18 -29.37 -2.96
CA VAL A 220 9.13 -28.75 -1.63
C VAL A 220 10.01 -27.50 -1.69
N VAL A 221 9.48 -26.34 -1.29
CA VAL A 221 10.28 -25.11 -1.22
C VAL A 221 11.37 -25.33 -0.18
N GLU A 222 12.60 -25.59 -0.61
CA GLU A 222 13.71 -25.91 0.29
C GLU A 222 14.13 -24.68 1.11
N GLU A 223 14.12 -23.49 0.50
CA GLU A 223 14.45 -22.22 1.17
C GLU A 223 13.56 -21.06 0.64
N PRO A 224 12.46 -20.72 1.33
CA PRO A 224 11.64 -19.56 0.95
C PRO A 224 12.38 -18.25 1.22
N PHE A 225 12.15 -17.24 0.37
CA PHE A 225 12.76 -15.90 0.49
C PHE A 225 12.67 -15.31 1.91
N ALA A 226 11.49 -15.41 2.53
CA ALA A 226 11.29 -15.09 3.93
C ALA A 226 10.02 -15.80 4.46
N VAL A 227 9.94 -15.92 5.79
CA VAL A 227 8.84 -16.60 6.48
C VAL A 227 8.29 -15.77 7.63
N GLY A 228 7.02 -15.98 7.92
CA GLY A 228 6.33 -15.39 9.05
C GLY A 228 6.38 -13.86 9.06
N GLN A 229 6.62 -13.31 10.25
CA GLN A 229 6.61 -11.85 10.47
C GLN A 229 7.81 -11.10 9.88
N GLN A 230 8.79 -11.80 9.29
CA GLN A 230 9.87 -11.15 8.54
C GLN A 230 9.36 -10.57 7.21
N LEU A 231 8.24 -11.11 6.69
CA LEU A 231 7.57 -10.58 5.51
C LEU A 231 6.73 -9.35 5.87
N GLY A 232 7.16 -8.20 5.35
CA GLY A 232 6.33 -7.00 5.24
C GLY A 232 5.38 -7.14 4.05
N LEU A 233 4.10 -6.88 4.29
CA LEU A 233 3.05 -6.82 3.25
C LEU A 233 2.75 -5.37 2.87
N VAL A 234 2.80 -4.50 3.86
CA VAL A 234 2.75 -3.04 3.68
C VAL A 234 3.83 -2.42 4.56
N SER A 235 4.70 -1.61 3.96
CA SER A 235 5.72 -0.86 4.70
C SER A 235 5.73 0.59 4.29
N THR A 236 6.20 1.42 5.20
CA THR A 236 6.28 2.86 5.01
C THR A 236 7.68 3.34 5.34
N LEU A 237 8.13 4.39 4.66
CA LEU A 237 9.35 5.11 4.98
C LEU A 237 9.01 6.59 5.15
N GLN A 238 9.57 7.20 6.20
CA GLN A 238 9.58 8.65 6.35
C GLN A 238 11.03 9.13 6.23
N ALA A 239 11.32 9.87 5.16
CA ALA A 239 12.64 10.43 4.92
C ALA A 239 12.94 11.59 5.88
N ARG A 240 14.22 12.00 5.97
CA ARG A 240 14.65 13.08 6.88
C ARG A 240 14.06 14.46 6.54
N ASN A 241 13.67 14.67 5.29
CA ASN A 241 12.92 15.84 4.82
C ASN A 241 11.40 15.70 5.02
N ASN A 242 10.94 14.65 5.73
CA ASN A 242 9.55 14.30 5.95
C ASN A 242 8.77 13.88 4.69
N ALA A 243 9.45 13.62 3.58
CA ALA A 243 8.82 12.95 2.45
C ALA A 243 8.45 11.51 2.85
N ARG A 244 7.32 11.02 2.34
CA ARG A 244 6.76 9.73 2.71
C ARG A 244 6.70 8.82 1.51
N LEU A 245 7.12 7.58 1.73
CA LEU A 245 6.97 6.50 0.77
C LEU A 245 6.19 5.36 1.42
N ALA A 246 5.27 4.76 0.68
CA ALA A 246 4.61 3.53 1.10
C ALA A 246 4.71 2.48 0.00
N VAL A 247 4.95 1.24 0.40
CA VAL A 247 5.00 0.06 -0.46
C VAL A 247 3.84 -0.84 -0.07
N LEU A 248 2.95 -1.08 -1.03
CA LEU A 248 1.82 -1.99 -0.94
C LEU A 248 2.15 -3.26 -1.73
N GLY A 249 2.24 -4.40 -1.06
CA GLY A 249 2.57 -5.68 -1.69
C GLY A 249 1.48 -6.24 -2.63
N ALA A 250 0.25 -5.72 -2.56
CA ALA A 250 -0.88 -6.15 -3.38
C ALA A 250 -1.71 -4.95 -3.86
N VAL A 251 -1.61 -4.63 -5.15
CA VAL A 251 -2.44 -3.60 -5.79
C VAL A 251 -3.92 -3.98 -5.76
N GLU A 252 -4.22 -5.27 -5.87
CA GLU A 252 -5.60 -5.76 -5.89
C GLU A 252 -6.36 -5.44 -4.60
N MET A 253 -5.68 -5.18 -3.49
CA MET A 253 -6.34 -4.68 -2.27
C MET A 253 -7.10 -3.38 -2.48
N LEU A 254 -6.69 -2.57 -3.46
CA LEU A 254 -7.27 -1.27 -3.79
C LEU A 254 -8.46 -1.38 -4.75
N SER A 255 -8.76 -2.59 -5.27
CA SER A 255 -9.78 -2.77 -6.29
C SER A 255 -11.19 -2.70 -5.73
N ASP A 256 -12.14 -2.34 -6.59
CA ASP A 256 -13.54 -2.23 -6.24
C ASP A 256 -14.13 -3.57 -5.78
N GLU A 257 -13.61 -4.68 -6.30
CA GLU A 257 -13.91 -6.07 -5.90
C GLU A 257 -13.55 -6.27 -4.42
N TRP A 258 -12.30 -5.98 -4.04
CA TRP A 258 -11.82 -6.19 -2.66
C TRP A 258 -12.34 -5.16 -1.67
N PHE A 259 -12.88 -4.02 -2.13
CA PHE A 259 -13.58 -3.05 -1.28
C PHE A 259 -15.01 -3.49 -0.90
N ASP A 260 -15.65 -4.32 -1.73
CA ASP A 260 -17.00 -4.83 -1.48
C ASP A 260 -17.03 -6.32 -1.07
N ALA A 261 -15.89 -7.00 -1.17
CA ALA A 261 -15.77 -8.41 -0.85
C ALA A 261 -16.24 -8.72 0.59
N LYS A 262 -16.85 -9.88 0.72
CA LYS A 262 -17.05 -10.56 2.00
C LYS A 262 -16.07 -11.72 2.05
N VAL A 263 -15.40 -11.85 3.19
CA VAL A 263 -14.40 -12.89 3.42
C VAL A 263 -14.76 -13.70 4.64
N LYS A 264 -14.28 -14.94 4.66
CA LYS A 264 -14.47 -15.87 5.76
C LYS A 264 -13.13 -16.50 6.11
N ARG A 265 -12.71 -16.33 7.35
CA ARG A 265 -11.44 -16.86 7.84
C ARG A 265 -11.47 -18.39 7.91
N SER A 266 -10.39 -19.01 7.46
CA SER A 266 -10.17 -20.45 7.65
C SER A 266 -10.01 -20.79 9.15
N PRO A 267 -10.14 -22.09 9.53
CA PRO A 267 -10.17 -22.49 10.94
C PRO A 267 -8.95 -22.07 11.79
N GLY A 268 -7.84 -21.60 11.22
CA GLY A 268 -6.68 -21.12 11.98
C GLY A 268 -5.91 -22.24 12.69
N GLU A 269 -4.68 -21.95 13.08
CA GLU A 269 -3.76 -22.91 13.74
C GLU A 269 -4.36 -23.48 15.04
N ASN A 270 -5.16 -22.68 15.76
CA ASN A 270 -5.78 -23.03 17.04
C ASN A 270 -7.31 -23.19 16.99
N GLY A 271 -7.92 -23.33 15.80
CA GLY A 271 -9.38 -23.34 15.68
C GLY A 271 -10.03 -21.95 15.83
N ALA A 272 -9.24 -20.87 15.84
CA ALA A 272 -9.70 -19.49 16.03
C ALA A 272 -10.70 -19.02 14.96
N GLY A 273 -10.69 -19.62 13.77
CA GLY A 273 -11.67 -19.36 12.71
C GLY A 273 -12.79 -20.42 12.61
N LYS A 274 -12.85 -21.39 13.54
CA LYS A 274 -13.88 -22.43 13.53
C LYS A 274 -15.25 -21.80 13.82
N GLY A 275 -16.10 -21.73 12.79
CA GLY A 275 -17.38 -21.03 12.86
C GLY A 275 -17.31 -19.52 12.58
N ALA A 276 -16.21 -19.04 11.97
CA ALA A 276 -16.10 -17.66 11.53
C ALA A 276 -17.27 -17.28 10.60
N LYS A 277 -17.86 -16.12 10.88
CA LYS A 277 -18.90 -15.53 10.03
C LYS A 277 -18.26 -14.85 8.82
N GLU A 278 -19.06 -14.67 7.77
CA GLU A 278 -18.68 -13.80 6.67
C GLU A 278 -18.65 -12.35 7.16
N VAL A 279 -17.53 -11.67 6.92
CA VAL A 279 -17.32 -10.27 7.31
C VAL A 279 -16.94 -9.47 6.07
N ARG A 280 -17.44 -8.24 5.95
CA ARG A 280 -17.02 -7.33 4.89
C ARG A 280 -15.57 -6.92 5.13
N THR A 281 -14.77 -6.90 4.07
CA THR A 281 -13.38 -6.44 4.14
C THR A 281 -13.29 -4.97 4.59
N SER A 282 -12.22 -4.65 5.30
CA SER A 282 -11.86 -3.30 5.72
C SER A 282 -10.85 -2.65 4.77
N ASN A 283 -10.67 -3.22 3.56
CA ASN A 283 -9.70 -2.78 2.57
C ASN A 283 -9.85 -1.31 2.18
N ARG A 284 -11.09 -0.83 1.95
CA ARG A 284 -11.33 0.58 1.60
C ARG A 284 -10.91 1.54 2.72
N ALA A 285 -11.23 1.20 3.97
CA ALA A 285 -10.84 2.00 5.13
C ALA A 285 -9.31 2.03 5.28
N PHE A 286 -8.66 0.87 5.16
CA PHE A 286 -7.21 0.77 5.24
C PHE A 286 -6.50 1.49 4.07
N ALA A 287 -7.00 1.37 2.85
CA ALA A 287 -6.49 2.09 1.68
C ALA A 287 -6.57 3.62 1.86
N ARG A 288 -7.66 4.10 2.46
CA ARG A 288 -7.83 5.52 2.81
C ARG A 288 -6.81 5.95 3.85
N GLU A 289 -6.59 5.17 4.90
CA GLU A 289 -5.61 5.49 5.96
C GLU A 289 -4.17 5.50 5.44
N ILE A 290 -3.78 4.49 4.65
CA ILE A 290 -2.45 4.41 4.03
C ILE A 290 -2.24 5.60 3.10
N SER A 291 -3.17 5.87 2.18
CA SER A 291 -3.02 7.00 1.26
C SER A 291 -3.03 8.35 1.98
N ALA A 292 -3.85 8.52 3.02
CA ALA A 292 -3.87 9.76 3.81
C ALA A 292 -2.57 9.97 4.60
N TRP A 293 -1.97 8.91 5.13
CA TRP A 293 -0.65 8.99 5.74
C TRP A 293 0.41 9.31 4.68
N THR A 294 0.46 8.56 3.57
CA THR A 294 1.47 8.75 2.53
C THR A 294 1.42 10.16 1.94
N PHE A 295 0.22 10.69 1.68
CA PHE A 295 0.06 12.03 1.09
C PHE A 295 0.03 13.16 2.11
N SER A 296 0.51 12.92 3.33
CA SER A 296 0.68 13.97 4.36
C SER A 296 -0.63 14.71 4.70
N GLU A 297 -1.76 13.99 4.74
CA GLU A 297 -3.02 14.48 5.29
C GLU A 297 -3.11 14.20 6.80
N THR A 298 -2.49 13.12 7.27
CA THR A 298 -2.49 12.71 8.68
C THR A 298 -1.08 12.66 9.27
N GLY A 299 -0.97 12.76 10.59
CA GLY A 299 0.32 12.65 11.29
C GLY A 299 1.33 13.73 10.94
N VAL A 300 0.87 14.97 10.71
CA VAL A 300 1.72 16.14 10.44
C VAL A 300 1.76 17.02 11.69
N LEU A 301 2.96 17.47 12.05
CA LEU A 301 3.18 18.48 13.09
C LEU A 301 3.68 19.77 12.41
N LYS A 302 3.17 20.91 12.85
CA LYS A 302 3.54 22.25 12.37
C LYS A 302 3.98 23.11 13.54
#